data_AF-A0A7W0V8W0-F1
#
_entry.id   AF-A0A7W0V8W0-F1
#
_cell.length_a   1.000
_cell.length_b   1.000
_cell.length_c   1.000
_cell.angle_alpha   90.00
_cell.angle_beta   90.00
_cell.angle_gamma   90.00
#
_symmetry.space_group_name_H-M   'P 1'
#
loop_
_entity.id
_entity.type
_entity.pdbx_description
1 polymer ?
#
loop_
_entity_poly.entity_id
_entity_poly.type
_entity_poly.pdbx_seq_one_letter_code
_entity_poly.pdbx_strand_id
1 'polypeptide(L)'
;MIAPIMITQKSQDALTLPDGVAYTLAPRQMIKIEMHYVNAGETPMDATARVEFYRADETLIKHEANILFIGSPDIDIAPGASMRLKQFFTMPDYVNLSAAKIFAITGHTHRFGTDMQVRVAPDKMGPMRSVYAPQPFSWSEPETKTHVPEFSVPVDGGFEFECAYTNTGTGRVGWGESANDEMCFFWAYYYPSQGSKVCFHTEQYGGVNGLNVCCPGDPNVCALIEDMF
;
A
#
# COMPACT_ATOMS: atom_id res chain seq x y z
N MET A 1 4.42 15.51 -10.19
CA MET A 1 4.28 14.16 -9.60
C MET A 1 2.97 14.15 -8.83
N ILE A 2 2.10 13.18 -9.12
CA ILE A 2 0.86 12.95 -8.36
C ILE A 2 1.24 12.01 -7.21
N ALA A 3 0.72 12.26 -6.01
CA ALA A 3 0.95 11.42 -4.83
C ALA A 3 -0.39 11.19 -4.11
N PRO A 4 -0.70 9.96 -3.67
CA PRO A 4 -1.91 9.71 -2.91
C PRO A 4 -1.88 10.41 -1.55
N ILE A 5 -2.97 11.10 -1.21
CA ILE A 5 -3.20 11.62 0.15
C ILE A 5 -3.91 10.56 1.00
N MET A 6 -4.86 9.84 0.39
CA MET A 6 -5.58 8.73 1.00
C MET A 6 -5.99 7.76 -0.10
N ILE A 7 -5.83 6.47 0.17
CA ILE A 7 -6.36 5.37 -0.64
C ILE A 7 -7.41 4.67 0.22
N THR A 8 -8.57 4.39 -0.35
CA THR A 8 -9.61 3.61 0.31
C THR A 8 -10.35 2.75 -0.70
N GLN A 9 -10.69 1.54 -0.28
CA GLN A 9 -11.59 0.65 -1.00
C GLN A 9 -12.92 0.47 -0.24
N LYS A 10 -13.10 1.22 0.85
CA LYS A 10 -14.31 1.18 1.65
C LYS A 10 -15.35 2.15 1.09
N SER A 11 -16.62 1.78 1.19
CA SER A 11 -17.74 2.67 0.83
C SER A 11 -17.74 3.99 1.62
N GLN A 12 -17.27 3.96 2.86
CA GLN A 12 -17.00 5.14 3.67
C GLN A 12 -15.77 4.91 4.55
N ASP A 13 -14.86 5.88 4.55
CA ASP A 13 -13.63 5.81 5.36
C ASP A 13 -13.19 7.18 5.86
N ALA A 14 -12.40 7.18 6.93
CA ALA A 14 -11.83 8.38 7.50
C ALA A 14 -10.39 8.10 7.94
N LEU A 15 -9.46 8.92 7.47
CA LEU A 15 -8.07 8.92 7.93
C LEU A 15 -7.88 10.07 8.91
N THR A 16 -7.78 9.77 10.20
CA THR A 16 -7.40 10.77 11.21
C THR A 16 -5.89 10.81 11.35
N LEU A 17 -5.30 11.98 11.15
CA LEU A 17 -3.87 12.20 11.31
C LEU A 17 -3.55 12.45 12.80
N PRO A 18 -2.35 12.08 13.28
CA PRO A 18 -1.91 12.40 14.63
C PRO A 18 -1.80 13.91 14.89
N ASP A 19 -1.84 14.31 16.16
CA ASP A 19 -1.70 15.71 16.56
C ASP A 19 -0.41 16.35 16.02
N GLY A 20 -0.56 17.52 15.40
CA GLY A 20 0.56 18.25 14.78
C GLY A 20 1.07 17.64 13.47
N VAL A 21 0.34 16.70 12.87
CA VAL A 21 0.63 16.12 11.56
C VAL A 21 -0.44 16.55 10.55
N ALA A 22 -0.01 17.00 9.37
CA ALA A 22 -0.92 17.37 8.29
C ALA A 22 -0.35 17.03 6.91
N TYR A 23 -1.19 17.06 5.87
CA TYR A 23 -0.72 17.18 4.49
C TYR A 23 -0.63 18.66 4.12
N THR A 24 0.47 19.06 3.48
CA THR A 24 0.63 20.42 2.94
C THR A 24 0.24 20.43 1.48
N LEU A 25 -0.59 21.39 1.08
CA LEU A 25 -0.94 21.63 -0.32
C LEU A 25 -0.37 22.97 -0.75
N ALA A 26 0.34 23.00 -1.88
CA ALA A 26 0.83 24.23 -2.45
C ALA A 26 -0.33 25.13 -2.92
N PRO A 27 -0.14 26.47 -2.96
CA PRO A 27 -1.12 27.36 -3.56
C PRO A 27 -1.51 26.91 -4.96
N ARG A 28 -2.82 26.74 -5.20
CA ARG A 28 -3.40 26.30 -6.48
C ARG A 28 -3.02 24.86 -6.89
N GLN A 29 -2.57 24.03 -5.95
CA GLN A 29 -2.37 22.61 -6.21
C GLN A 29 -3.70 21.94 -6.57
N MET A 30 -3.69 21.17 -7.66
CA MET A 30 -4.84 20.39 -8.09
C MET A 30 -4.96 19.12 -7.24
N ILE A 31 -6.21 18.72 -6.96
CA ILE A 31 -6.53 17.44 -6.34
C ILE A 31 -7.19 16.57 -7.42
N LYS A 32 -6.67 15.36 -7.61
CA LYS A 32 -7.27 14.33 -8.47
C LYS A 32 -8.07 13.39 -7.58
N ILE A 33 -9.32 13.14 -7.96
CA ILE A 33 -10.09 12.00 -7.44
C ILE A 33 -9.99 10.91 -8.51
N GLU A 34 -9.40 9.78 -8.13
CA GLU A 34 -9.27 8.62 -8.99
C GLU A 34 -10.20 7.52 -8.51
N MET A 35 -11.05 7.04 -9.40
CA MET A 35 -12.20 6.19 -9.07
C MET A 35 -12.11 4.90 -9.89
N HIS A 36 -11.84 3.79 -9.20
CA HIS A 36 -11.76 2.45 -9.78
C HIS A 36 -13.05 1.69 -9.44
N TYR A 37 -13.99 1.61 -10.40
CA TYR A 37 -15.27 0.92 -10.20
C TYR A 37 -15.54 -0.09 -11.31
N VAL A 38 -16.10 -1.22 -10.92
CA VAL A 38 -16.67 -2.20 -11.84
C VAL A 38 -18.18 -2.05 -11.86
N ASN A 39 -18.74 -1.75 -13.02
CA ASN A 39 -20.17 -1.92 -13.23
C ASN A 39 -20.46 -3.40 -13.53
N ALA A 40 -20.97 -4.11 -12.54
CA ALA A 40 -21.35 -5.52 -12.68
C ALA A 40 -22.75 -5.72 -13.30
N GLY A 41 -23.49 -4.64 -13.57
CA GLY A 41 -24.82 -4.67 -14.18
C GLY A 41 -24.79 -4.56 -15.70
N GLU A 42 -25.95 -4.78 -16.33
CA GLU A 42 -26.12 -4.68 -17.79
C GLU A 42 -26.43 -3.25 -18.26
N THR A 43 -26.75 -2.34 -17.33
CA THR A 43 -27.11 -0.95 -17.61
C THR A 43 -26.05 0.01 -17.10
N PRO A 44 -25.80 1.14 -17.78
CA PRO A 44 -24.94 2.21 -17.26
C PRO A 44 -25.36 2.68 -15.86
N MET A 45 -24.38 3.02 -15.02
CA MET A 45 -24.58 3.55 -13.68
C MET A 45 -23.69 4.76 -13.45
N ASP A 46 -24.21 5.75 -12.72
CA ASP A 46 -23.43 6.91 -12.29
C ASP A 46 -22.78 6.60 -10.94
N ALA A 47 -21.46 6.77 -10.86
CA ALA A 47 -20.71 6.70 -9.62
C ALA A 47 -20.38 8.11 -9.14
N THR A 48 -20.58 8.38 -7.85
CA THR A 48 -20.21 9.64 -7.21
C THR A 48 -19.33 9.36 -6.00
N ALA A 49 -18.21 10.07 -5.89
CA ALA A 49 -17.39 10.11 -4.69
C ALA A 49 -17.45 11.50 -4.06
N ARG A 50 -17.42 11.55 -2.72
CA ARG A 50 -17.26 12.79 -1.96
C ARG A 50 -16.00 12.69 -1.12
N VAL A 51 -15.18 13.72 -1.17
CA VAL A 51 -13.98 13.86 -0.35
C VAL A 51 -14.10 15.13 0.46
N GLU A 52 -13.92 15.03 1.77
CA GLU A 52 -13.94 16.16 2.69
C GLU A 52 -12.56 16.32 3.32
N PHE A 53 -11.97 17.51 3.19
CA PHE A 53 -10.70 17.85 3.82
C PHE A 53 -10.98 18.76 5.01
N TYR A 54 -10.43 18.39 6.16
CA TYR A 54 -10.50 19.19 7.37
C TYR A 54 -9.18 19.96 7.52
N ARG A 55 -9.27 21.29 7.49
CA ARG A 55 -8.08 22.16 7.63
C ARG A 55 -7.54 22.05 9.06
N ALA A 56 -6.24 21.84 9.18
CA ALA A 56 -5.56 21.88 10.46
C ALA A 56 -5.13 23.32 10.83
N ASP A 57 -4.97 23.60 12.12
CA ASP A 57 -4.35 24.84 12.58
C ASP A 57 -2.85 24.81 12.28
N GLU A 58 -2.44 25.61 11.30
CA GLU A 58 -1.06 25.69 10.82
C GLU A 58 -0.06 26.01 11.93
N THR A 59 -0.48 26.70 13.00
CA THR A 59 0.40 27.02 14.14
C THR A 59 0.73 25.82 15.02
N LEU A 60 -0.04 24.73 14.90
CA LEU A 60 0.15 23.49 15.65
C LEU A 60 0.89 22.41 14.85
N ILE A 61 1.08 22.61 13.53
CA ILE A 61 1.69 21.60 12.65
C ILE A 61 3.21 21.56 12.83
N LYS A 62 3.70 20.35 13.03
CA LYS A 62 5.12 20.03 13.27
C LYS A 62 5.69 19.13 12.18
N HIS A 63 4.86 18.29 11.58
CA HIS A 63 5.29 17.29 10.60
C HIS A 63 4.31 17.17 9.45
N GLU A 64 4.84 16.87 8.27
CA GLU A 64 4.03 16.50 7.12
C GLU A 64 3.82 14.97 7.11
N ALA A 65 2.63 14.54 6.69
CA ALA A 65 2.33 13.13 6.42
C ALA A 65 2.68 12.74 4.97
N ASN A 66 2.97 11.47 4.75
CA ASN A 66 3.02 10.87 3.42
C ASN A 66 2.68 9.37 3.45
N ILE A 67 2.69 8.74 2.28
CA ILE A 67 2.33 7.33 2.10
C ILE A 67 3.51 6.50 1.57
N LEU A 68 3.65 5.29 2.09
CA LEU A 68 4.40 4.21 1.45
C LEU A 68 3.37 3.28 0.82
N PHE A 69 3.55 2.91 -0.44
CA PHE A 69 2.74 1.92 -1.14
C PHE A 69 3.68 0.79 -1.57
N ILE A 70 3.56 -0.38 -0.96
CA ILE A 70 4.55 -1.47 -1.07
C ILE A 70 3.82 -2.76 -1.45
N GLY A 71 4.34 -3.51 -2.42
CA GLY A 71 3.77 -4.81 -2.76
C GLY A 71 4.69 -5.70 -3.60
N SER A 72 4.09 -6.68 -4.26
CA SER A 72 4.80 -7.57 -5.18
C SER A 72 3.93 -7.94 -6.38
N PRO A 73 4.49 -7.94 -7.60
CA PRO A 73 3.79 -8.38 -8.80
C PRO A 73 3.89 -9.90 -9.03
N ASP A 74 4.53 -10.66 -8.15
CA ASP A 74 4.83 -12.08 -8.35
C ASP A 74 3.63 -12.99 -8.08
N ILE A 75 2.52 -12.71 -8.74
CA ILE A 75 1.27 -13.45 -8.61
C ILE A 75 1.04 -14.28 -9.87
N ASP A 76 0.82 -15.58 -9.67
CA ASP A 76 0.50 -16.51 -10.74
C ASP A 76 -0.31 -17.70 -10.20
N ILE A 77 -1.63 -17.63 -10.33
CA ILE A 77 -2.58 -18.57 -9.71
C ILE A 77 -3.35 -19.30 -10.80
N ALA A 78 -3.08 -20.60 -10.93
CA ALA A 78 -3.85 -21.47 -11.83
C ALA A 78 -5.33 -21.55 -11.43
N PRO A 79 -6.25 -21.86 -12.37
CA PRO A 79 -7.66 -22.09 -12.06
C PRO A 79 -7.84 -23.16 -10.97
N GLY A 80 -8.68 -22.89 -9.97
CA GLY A 80 -8.94 -23.80 -8.86
C GLY A 80 -7.81 -23.96 -7.84
N ALA A 81 -6.68 -23.25 -8.03
CA ALA A 81 -5.53 -23.33 -7.13
C ALA A 81 -5.59 -22.30 -6.01
N SER A 82 -4.82 -22.55 -4.95
CA SER A 82 -4.52 -21.57 -3.91
C SER A 82 -3.05 -21.21 -3.94
N MET A 83 -2.74 -19.96 -3.59
CA MET A 83 -1.39 -19.42 -3.54
C MET A 83 -1.20 -18.63 -2.25
N ARG A 84 0.02 -18.65 -1.72
CA ARG A 84 0.47 -17.73 -0.67
C ARG A 84 1.71 -17.01 -1.17
N LEU A 85 1.59 -15.70 -1.38
CA LEU A 85 2.70 -14.82 -1.70
C LEU A 85 3.24 -14.29 -0.38
N LYS A 86 4.52 -14.56 -0.09
CA LYS A 86 5.19 -14.08 1.12
C LYS A 86 6.52 -13.45 0.74
N GLN A 87 6.68 -12.16 1.00
CA GLN A 87 7.90 -11.41 0.64
C GLN A 87 8.44 -10.62 1.82
N PHE A 88 9.76 -10.43 1.81
CA PHE A 88 10.44 -9.50 2.72
C PHE A 88 11.02 -8.35 1.91
N PHE A 89 10.44 -7.17 2.09
CA PHE A 89 10.91 -5.93 1.48
C PHE A 89 11.84 -5.19 2.44
N THR A 90 13.14 -5.28 2.21
CA THR A 90 14.13 -4.44 2.90
C THR A 90 14.09 -3.05 2.32
N MET A 91 14.04 -2.02 3.18
CA MET A 91 14.07 -0.64 2.73
C MET A 91 15.38 -0.35 1.98
N PRO A 92 15.34 0.17 0.73
CA PRO A 92 16.55 0.56 0.03
C PRO A 92 17.27 1.72 0.76
N ASP A 93 18.61 1.73 0.76
CA ASP A 93 19.44 2.72 1.48
C ASP A 93 19.13 4.19 1.12
N TYR A 94 18.65 4.43 -0.10
CA TYR A 94 18.26 5.77 -0.56
C TYR A 94 16.89 6.23 -0.03
N VAL A 95 16.19 5.38 0.73
CA VAL A 95 14.92 5.69 1.40
C VAL A 95 15.14 5.72 2.91
N ASN A 96 15.39 6.92 3.45
CA ASN A 96 15.63 7.09 4.88
C ASN A 96 14.32 7.26 5.66
N LEU A 97 13.86 6.20 6.32
CA LEU A 97 12.69 6.22 7.21
C LEU A 97 13.06 6.16 8.70
N SER A 98 14.33 6.38 9.07
CA SER A 98 14.80 6.20 10.46
C SER A 98 14.10 7.10 11.48
N ALA A 99 13.63 8.28 11.06
CA ALA A 99 12.86 9.20 11.89
C ALA A 99 11.33 9.04 11.70
N ALA A 100 10.90 8.19 10.77
CA ALA A 100 9.49 8.04 10.43
C ALA A 100 8.74 7.20 11.47
N LYS A 101 7.49 7.60 11.67
CA LYS A 101 6.48 6.93 12.47
C LYS A 101 5.28 6.64 11.57
N ILE A 102 4.86 5.38 11.56
CA ILE A 102 3.70 4.91 10.82
C ILE A 102 2.51 4.88 11.77
N PHE A 103 1.47 5.63 11.42
CA PHE A 103 0.28 5.82 12.25
C PHE A 103 -0.94 5.07 11.72
N ALA A 104 -0.95 4.68 10.44
CA ALA A 104 -2.00 3.85 9.88
C ALA A 104 -1.47 2.96 8.76
N ILE A 105 -2.09 1.78 8.58
CA ILE A 105 -1.72 0.81 7.55
C ILE A 105 -2.97 0.07 7.06
N THR A 106 -3.03 -0.20 5.76
CA THR A 106 -4.10 -0.98 5.12
C THR A 106 -3.47 -1.97 4.15
N GLY A 107 -3.95 -3.21 4.17
CA GLY A 107 -3.60 -4.22 3.17
C GLY A 107 -4.63 -4.28 2.04
N HIS A 108 -4.20 -4.74 0.87
CA HIS A 108 -4.96 -4.77 -0.37
C HIS A 108 -4.72 -6.06 -1.15
N THR A 109 -5.83 -6.71 -1.49
CA THR A 109 -5.95 -7.80 -2.45
C THR A 109 -7.21 -7.58 -3.28
N HIS A 110 -7.38 -8.29 -4.39
CA HIS A 110 -8.66 -8.32 -5.10
C HIS A 110 -9.51 -9.51 -4.61
N ARG A 111 -10.48 -9.92 -5.43
CA ARG A 111 -11.61 -10.77 -5.07
C ARG A 111 -11.28 -12.19 -4.62
N PHE A 112 -10.11 -12.70 -5.00
CA PHE A 112 -9.63 -14.03 -4.62
C PHE A 112 -8.77 -13.99 -3.36
N GLY A 113 -8.48 -12.82 -2.81
CA GLY A 113 -7.81 -12.65 -1.53
C GLY A 113 -8.59 -13.30 -0.39
N THR A 114 -7.88 -14.00 0.48
CA THR A 114 -8.42 -14.73 1.63
C THR A 114 -7.73 -14.36 2.94
N ASP A 115 -6.54 -13.77 2.87
CA ASP A 115 -5.81 -13.24 4.01
C ASP A 115 -4.78 -12.22 3.52
N MET A 116 -4.49 -11.24 4.36
CA MET A 116 -3.35 -10.34 4.18
C MET A 116 -2.79 -9.89 5.52
N GLN A 117 -1.48 -9.99 5.65
CA GLN A 117 -0.79 -9.62 6.87
C GLN A 117 0.47 -8.80 6.55
N VAL A 118 0.88 -7.95 7.49
CA VAL A 118 2.14 -7.20 7.42
C VAL A 118 2.83 -7.22 8.78
N ARG A 119 4.14 -7.48 8.78
CA ARG A 119 5.04 -7.38 9.93
C ARG A 119 6.19 -6.45 9.58
N VAL A 120 6.87 -5.95 10.61
CA VAL A 120 8.18 -5.31 10.49
C VAL A 120 9.25 -6.11 11.22
N ALA A 121 10.47 -6.07 10.71
CA ALA A 121 11.64 -6.71 11.33
C ALA A 121 12.93 -6.00 10.91
N PRO A 122 14.03 -6.17 11.67
CA PRO A 122 15.35 -5.63 11.30
C PRO A 122 15.97 -6.33 10.08
N ASP A 123 15.55 -7.54 9.75
CA ASP A 123 15.95 -8.27 8.55
C ASP A 123 15.00 -9.48 8.32
N LYS A 124 15.19 -10.21 7.21
CA LYS A 124 14.35 -11.35 6.78
C LYS A 124 14.32 -12.51 7.77
N MET A 125 15.34 -12.68 8.61
CA MET A 125 15.44 -13.72 9.64
C MET A 125 15.23 -13.19 11.07
N GLY A 126 15.09 -11.86 11.22
CA GLY A 126 14.94 -11.18 12.48
C GLY A 126 13.57 -11.42 13.14
N PRO A 127 13.39 -10.94 14.39
CA PRO A 127 12.13 -11.07 15.10
C PRO A 127 11.03 -10.25 14.41
N MET A 128 9.98 -10.93 13.96
CA MET A 128 8.83 -10.33 13.28
C MET A 128 7.86 -9.71 14.30
N ARG A 129 7.49 -8.44 14.08
CA ARG A 129 6.42 -7.77 14.83
C ARG A 129 5.23 -7.49 13.92
N SER A 130 4.08 -8.11 14.20
CA SER A 130 2.86 -7.85 13.44
C SER A 130 2.42 -6.39 13.57
N VAL A 131 2.10 -5.77 12.43
CA VAL A 131 1.56 -4.40 12.35
C VAL A 131 0.21 -4.37 11.61
N TYR A 132 -0.10 -5.39 10.81
CA TYR A 132 -1.40 -5.55 10.16
C TYR A 132 -1.77 -7.04 10.09
N ALA A 133 -2.97 -7.36 10.56
CA ALA A 133 -3.54 -8.70 10.56
C ALA A 133 -5.04 -8.57 10.88
N PRO A 134 -5.84 -8.02 9.95
CA PRO A 134 -7.26 -7.74 10.18
C PRO A 134 -8.01 -9.03 10.44
N GLN A 135 -8.93 -8.99 11.41
CA GLN A 135 -9.80 -10.10 11.76
C GLN A 135 -11.19 -9.55 12.13
N PRO A 136 -12.24 -9.84 11.34
CA PRO A 136 -12.22 -10.66 10.13
C PRO A 136 -11.44 -9.99 8.99
N PHE A 137 -10.83 -10.79 8.11
CA PHE A 137 -10.27 -10.31 6.86
C PHE A 137 -11.39 -9.99 5.86
N SER A 138 -11.29 -8.87 5.16
CA SER A 138 -12.21 -8.45 4.11
C SER A 138 -11.40 -7.88 2.96
N TRP A 139 -11.40 -8.56 1.81
CA TRP A 139 -10.75 -8.03 0.61
C TRP A 139 -11.52 -6.84 0.04
N SER A 140 -12.86 -6.83 0.16
CA SER A 140 -13.73 -5.82 -0.48
C SER A 140 -13.84 -4.54 0.34
N GLU A 141 -13.68 -4.62 1.65
CA GLU A 141 -13.72 -3.50 2.60
C GLU A 141 -12.56 -3.67 3.60
N PRO A 142 -11.29 -3.54 3.16
CA PRO A 142 -10.12 -3.76 4.01
C PRO A 142 -10.01 -2.72 5.12
N GLU A 143 -9.56 -3.15 6.30
CA GLU A 143 -9.41 -2.28 7.47
C GLU A 143 -8.26 -1.28 7.26
N THR A 144 -8.52 0.01 7.47
CA THR A 144 -7.46 0.98 7.73
C THR A 144 -7.11 0.94 9.22
N LYS A 145 -6.06 0.20 9.57
CA LYS A 145 -5.66 -0.01 10.97
C LYS A 145 -4.81 1.15 11.47
N THR A 146 -5.33 1.91 12.42
CA THR A 146 -4.58 2.96 13.14
C THR A 146 -3.70 2.35 14.24
N HIS A 147 -2.51 2.92 14.44
CA HIS A 147 -1.57 2.53 15.49
C HIS A 147 -1.39 3.65 16.51
N VAL A 148 -1.75 3.37 17.76
CA VAL A 148 -1.50 4.24 18.92
C VAL A 148 -0.94 3.35 20.06
N PRO A 149 0.35 3.45 20.41
CA PRO A 149 1.36 4.32 19.82
C PRO A 149 1.68 3.98 18.35
N GLU A 150 2.18 4.95 17.60
CA GLU A 150 2.71 4.71 16.25
C GLU A 150 3.91 3.78 16.28
N PHE A 151 4.24 3.18 15.14
CA PHE A 151 5.38 2.29 15.04
C PHE A 151 6.42 2.76 14.03
N SER A 152 7.67 2.32 14.22
CA SER A 152 8.77 2.60 13.29
C SER A 152 9.23 1.34 12.58
N VAL A 153 9.81 1.53 11.39
CA VAL A 153 10.58 0.51 10.70
C VAL A 153 11.98 0.47 11.33
N PRO A 154 12.51 -0.70 11.71
CA PRO A 154 13.89 -0.79 12.19
C PRO A 154 14.89 -0.23 11.18
N VAL A 155 16.00 0.34 11.66
CA VAL A 155 17.12 0.76 10.81
C VAL A 155 17.63 -0.45 10.03
N ASP A 156 17.87 -0.26 8.73
CA ASP A 156 18.23 -1.29 7.74
C ASP A 156 17.20 -2.42 7.58
N GLY A 157 16.07 -2.30 8.26
CA GLY A 157 14.99 -3.28 8.28
C GLY A 157 13.97 -3.07 7.18
N GLY A 158 12.82 -3.70 7.38
CA GLY A 158 11.81 -3.77 6.34
C GLY A 158 10.49 -4.34 6.78
N PHE A 159 9.71 -4.74 5.78
CA PHE A 159 8.38 -5.29 5.95
C PHE A 159 8.32 -6.73 5.43
N GLU A 160 7.77 -7.64 6.23
CA GLU A 160 7.28 -8.93 5.74
C GLU A 160 5.79 -8.82 5.46
N PHE A 161 5.40 -8.92 4.20
CA PHE A 161 3.99 -8.96 3.80
C PHE A 161 3.64 -10.32 3.21
N GLU A 162 2.44 -10.77 3.51
CA GLU A 162 1.93 -12.06 3.05
C GLU A 162 0.48 -11.89 2.63
N CYS A 163 0.16 -12.38 1.43
CA CYS A 163 -1.21 -12.47 0.91
C CYS A 163 -1.53 -13.92 0.58
N ALA A 164 -2.73 -14.37 0.92
CA ALA A 164 -3.23 -15.70 0.55
C ALA A 164 -4.43 -15.58 -0.39
N TYR A 165 -4.51 -16.50 -1.35
CA TYR A 165 -5.55 -16.48 -2.38
C TYR A 165 -6.14 -17.86 -2.62
N THR A 166 -7.39 -17.89 -3.09
CA THR A 166 -7.99 -19.06 -3.72
C THR A 166 -8.66 -18.63 -5.02
N ASN A 167 -8.08 -19.01 -6.16
CA ASN A 167 -8.67 -18.73 -7.47
C ASN A 167 -9.81 -19.72 -7.74
N THR A 168 -11.04 -19.30 -7.43
CA THR A 168 -12.26 -20.08 -7.69
C THR A 168 -12.77 -19.94 -9.12
N GLY A 169 -12.08 -19.18 -9.97
CA GLY A 169 -12.41 -18.97 -11.37
C GLY A 169 -11.88 -20.07 -12.31
N THR A 170 -12.15 -19.89 -13.59
CA THR A 170 -11.75 -20.82 -14.67
C THR A 170 -10.50 -20.38 -15.43
N GLY A 171 -10.02 -19.15 -15.20
CA GLY A 171 -8.85 -18.57 -15.84
C GLY A 171 -7.64 -18.53 -14.93
N ARG A 172 -6.44 -18.49 -15.51
CA ARG A 172 -5.21 -18.19 -14.78
C ARG A 172 -5.25 -16.71 -14.37
N VAL A 173 -4.85 -16.42 -13.13
CA VAL A 173 -4.88 -15.07 -12.56
C VAL A 173 -3.45 -14.64 -12.26
N GLY A 174 -3.04 -13.51 -12.83
CA GLY A 174 -1.75 -12.89 -12.56
C GLY A 174 -1.90 -11.61 -11.76
N TRP A 175 -0.81 -10.85 -11.68
CA TRP A 175 -0.84 -9.49 -11.17
C TRP A 175 -1.46 -8.50 -12.18
N GLY A 176 -2.22 -7.52 -11.70
CA GLY A 176 -2.73 -6.40 -12.49
C GLY A 176 -3.71 -5.50 -11.74
N GLU A 177 -3.98 -4.30 -12.28
CA GLU A 177 -4.95 -3.35 -11.72
C GLU A 177 -6.41 -3.72 -11.98
N SER A 178 -6.65 -4.55 -12.99
CA SER A 178 -7.99 -5.00 -13.32
C SER A 178 -8.61 -5.75 -12.15
N ALA A 179 -9.92 -5.57 -11.95
CA ALA A 179 -10.68 -6.38 -10.99
C ALA A 179 -10.72 -7.88 -11.33
N ASN A 180 -10.20 -8.27 -12.51
CA ASN A 180 -10.01 -9.66 -12.92
C ASN A 180 -8.65 -10.25 -12.60
N ASP A 181 -7.67 -9.40 -12.28
CA ASP A 181 -6.34 -9.78 -11.84
C ASP A 181 -6.26 -9.68 -10.30
N GLU A 182 -5.10 -9.98 -9.71
CA GLU A 182 -4.86 -9.88 -8.28
C GLU A 182 -3.74 -8.91 -7.91
N MET A 183 -3.74 -8.47 -6.65
CA MET A 183 -2.70 -7.62 -6.08
C MET A 183 -2.30 -8.13 -4.70
N CYS A 184 -1.01 -7.95 -4.35
CA CYS A 184 -0.52 -8.09 -2.98
C CYS A 184 0.19 -6.80 -2.58
N PHE A 185 -0.58 -5.82 -2.10
CA PHE A 185 -0.05 -4.50 -1.76
C PHE A 185 -0.54 -4.06 -0.40
N PHE A 186 0.24 -3.25 0.30
CA PHE A 186 -0.25 -2.48 1.43
C PHE A 186 0.20 -1.04 1.26
N TRP A 187 -0.53 -0.15 1.92
CA TRP A 187 -0.04 1.20 2.13
C TRP A 187 0.04 1.55 3.60
N ALA A 188 1.08 2.31 3.94
CA ALA A 188 1.36 2.79 5.28
C ALA A 188 1.45 4.32 5.27
N TYR A 189 0.69 4.95 6.15
CA TYR A 189 0.72 6.39 6.34
C TYR A 189 1.74 6.75 7.43
N TYR A 190 2.64 7.66 7.13
CA TYR A 190 3.77 7.97 7.99
C TYR A 190 4.08 9.47 8.08
N TYR A 191 4.82 9.85 9.12
CA TYR A 191 5.40 11.18 9.30
C TYR A 191 6.72 11.07 10.09
N PRO A 192 7.67 12.02 9.98
CA PRO A 192 7.69 13.13 9.03
C PRO A 192 7.87 12.64 7.60
N SER A 193 7.22 13.33 6.66
CA SER A 193 7.25 13.05 5.22
C SER A 193 8.69 13.01 4.69
N GLN A 194 8.97 12.01 3.85
CA GLN A 194 10.14 11.93 2.96
C GLN A 194 9.68 11.83 1.49
N GLY A 195 8.47 12.32 1.21
CA GLY A 195 7.77 12.14 -0.06
C GLY A 195 7.05 10.80 -0.17
N SER A 196 6.05 10.72 -1.05
CA SER A 196 5.36 9.46 -1.34
C SER A 196 6.33 8.47 -1.94
N LYS A 197 6.21 7.19 -1.55
CA LYS A 197 7.01 6.10 -2.13
C LYS A 197 6.11 5.01 -2.68
N VAL A 198 6.35 4.62 -3.93
CA VAL A 198 5.78 3.41 -4.55
C VAL A 198 6.90 2.40 -4.64
N CYS A 199 6.76 1.25 -4.01
CA CYS A 199 7.80 0.25 -3.87
C CYS A 199 7.31 -1.15 -4.22
N PHE A 200 8.22 -2.00 -4.67
CA PHE A 200 7.93 -3.42 -4.83
C PHE A 200 9.12 -4.30 -4.49
N HIS A 201 8.78 -5.52 -4.12
CA HIS A 201 9.68 -6.67 -4.15
C HIS A 201 9.30 -7.60 -5.32
N THR A 202 10.29 -8.06 -6.07
CA THR A 202 10.10 -9.15 -7.03
C THR A 202 11.26 -10.15 -6.98
N GLU A 203 10.96 -11.43 -7.01
CA GLU A 203 11.93 -12.53 -7.13
C GLU A 203 12.24 -12.86 -8.61
N GLN A 204 11.52 -12.28 -9.57
CA GLN A 204 11.78 -12.46 -11.00
C GLN A 204 13.10 -11.81 -11.45
N TYR A 205 13.56 -10.82 -10.70
CA TYR A 205 14.80 -10.07 -10.94
C TYR A 205 15.65 -10.00 -9.65
N GLY A 206 16.90 -9.55 -9.75
CA GLY A 206 17.78 -9.36 -8.58
C GLY A 206 18.42 -10.64 -8.02
N GLY A 207 18.19 -11.80 -8.65
CA GLY A 207 18.82 -13.07 -8.29
C GLY A 207 18.28 -13.65 -6.99
N VAL A 208 19.14 -14.32 -6.20
CA VAL A 208 18.72 -15.07 -4.99
C VAL A 208 18.06 -14.24 -3.90
N ASN A 209 18.22 -12.92 -3.95
CA ASN A 209 17.68 -11.99 -2.95
C ASN A 209 16.43 -11.23 -3.44
N GLY A 210 16.01 -11.45 -4.69
CA GLY A 210 15.02 -10.60 -5.34
C GLY A 210 15.52 -9.17 -5.54
N LEU A 211 14.61 -8.30 -5.99
CA LEU A 211 14.85 -6.89 -6.26
C LEU A 211 13.87 -6.05 -5.43
N ASN A 212 14.42 -5.19 -4.55
CA ASN A 212 13.68 -4.17 -3.82
C ASN A 212 13.88 -2.81 -4.49
N VAL A 213 12.78 -2.16 -4.89
CA VAL A 213 12.82 -0.82 -5.50
C VAL A 213 11.76 0.06 -4.85
N CYS A 214 12.09 1.34 -4.68
CA CYS A 214 11.15 2.41 -4.34
C CYS A 214 11.31 3.60 -5.30
N CYS A 215 10.19 4.21 -5.66
CA CYS A 215 10.14 5.42 -6.46
C CYS A 215 9.48 6.57 -5.71
N PRO A 216 9.99 7.82 -5.84
CA PRO A 216 11.14 8.21 -6.65
C PRO A 216 12.47 7.66 -6.11
N GLY A 217 13.31 7.24 -7.07
CA GLY A 217 14.58 6.53 -6.90
C GLY A 217 15.37 6.60 -8.21
N ASP A 218 15.92 5.48 -8.69
CA ASP A 218 16.57 5.43 -10.01
C ASP A 218 15.56 5.71 -11.14
N PRO A 219 15.75 6.73 -12.00
CA PRO A 219 14.78 7.10 -13.02
C PRO A 219 14.46 6.01 -14.04
N ASN A 220 15.44 5.17 -14.41
CA ASN A 220 15.23 4.12 -15.40
C ASN A 220 14.38 3.00 -14.82
N VAL A 221 14.63 2.66 -13.55
CA VAL A 221 13.82 1.66 -12.84
C VAL A 221 12.43 2.22 -12.57
N CYS A 222 12.32 3.50 -12.17
CA CYS A 222 11.04 4.15 -11.92
C CYS A 222 10.14 4.26 -13.15
N ALA A 223 10.71 4.50 -14.34
CA ALA A 223 9.94 4.50 -15.58
C ALA A 223 9.28 3.13 -15.86
N LEU A 224 9.96 2.03 -15.54
CA LEU A 224 9.38 0.69 -15.66
C LEU A 224 8.21 0.47 -14.70
N ILE A 225 8.23 1.11 -13.52
CA ILE A 225 7.12 1.06 -12.56
C ILE A 225 5.94 1.89 -13.07
N GLU A 226 6.19 3.07 -13.62
CA GLU A 226 5.13 3.92 -14.17
C GLU A 226 4.36 3.23 -15.30
N ASP A 227 5.02 2.40 -16.12
CA ASP A 227 4.34 1.61 -17.17
C ASP A 227 3.56 0.39 -16.63
N MET A 228 3.74 0.03 -15.35
CA MET A 228 2.99 -1.05 -14.72
C MET A 228 1.62 -0.59 -14.22
N PHE A 229 1.48 0.68 -13.83
CA PHE A 229 0.25 1.28 -13.31
C PHE A 229 -0.44 2.17 -14.36
#